data_AF-A0A9P8IXU8-F1
#
_entry.id   AF-A0A9P8IXU8-F1
#
_cell.length_a   1.000
_cell.length_b   1.000
_cell.length_c   1.000
_cell.angle_alpha   90.00
_cell.angle_beta   90.00
_cell.angle_gamma   90.00
#
_symmetry.space_group_name_H-M   'P 1'
#
loop_
_entity.id
_entity.type
_entity.pdbx_description
1 polymer ?
#
loop_
_entity_poly.entity_id
_entity_poly.type
_entity_poly.pdbx_seq_one_letter_code
_entity_poly.pdbx_strand_id
1 'polypeptide(L)' 'MARKARQRISYVLPLTNSAGGHRLGVNGLAVDSDNSILYSGGRDGVICAWDLNFEVNHKSDQITAIDAKPPPSP' A
#
# COMPACT_ATOMS: atom_id res chain seq x y z
N MET A 1 -31.27 30.60 29.84
CA MET A 1 -30.16 29.61 29.74
C MET A 1 -29.66 29.58 28.30
N ALA A 2 -28.51 30.19 27.99
CA ALA A 2 -27.98 30.23 26.62
C ALA A 2 -27.23 28.93 26.28
N ARG A 3 -27.56 28.30 25.14
CA ARG A 3 -26.86 27.10 24.65
C ARG A 3 -25.55 27.53 23.98
N LYS A 4 -24.41 27.07 24.49
CA LYS A 4 -23.09 27.37 23.92
C LYS A 4 -23.00 26.78 22.51
N ALA A 5 -22.72 27.63 21.52
CA ALA A 5 -22.48 27.21 20.15
C ALA A 5 -21.23 26.31 20.06
N ARG A 6 -21.27 25.27 19.23
CA ARG A 6 -20.10 24.41 19.01
C ARG A 6 -19.04 25.22 18.26
N GLN A 7 -17.87 25.36 18.85
CA GLN A 7 -16.70 25.88 18.15
C GLN A 7 -16.00 24.73 17.45
N ARG A 8 -15.72 24.91 16.15
CA ARG A 8 -14.92 23.98 15.37
C ARG A 8 -13.47 24.41 15.47
N ILE A 9 -12.62 23.52 15.98
CA ILE A 9 -11.17 23.71 16.04
C ILE A 9 -10.56 22.90 14.90
N SER A 10 -9.74 23.54 14.07
CA SER A 10 -8.94 22.90 13.03
C SER A 10 -7.47 23.20 13.30
N TYR A 11 -6.62 22.17 13.20
CA TYR A 11 -5.18 22.32 13.28
C TYR A 11 -4.54 21.49 12.15
N VAL A 12 -3.40 21.95 11.65
CA VAL A 12 -2.56 21.22 10.71
C VAL A 12 -1.29 20.87 11.48
N LEU A 13 -0.96 19.58 11.57
CA LEU A 13 0.33 19.19 12.10
C LEU A 13 1.37 19.39 10.99
N PRO A 14 2.49 20.08 11.28
CA PRO A 14 3.59 20.14 10.34
C PRO A 14 4.02 18.72 9.96
N LEU A 15 4.31 18.51 8.67
CA LEU A 15 4.89 17.25 8.20
C LEU A 15 6.12 16.95 9.05
N THR A 16 6.13 15.75 9.63
CA THR A 16 7.16 15.35 10.56
C THR A 16 8.50 15.29 9.82
N ASN A 17 9.55 15.85 10.40
CA ASN A 17 10.93 15.63 9.96
C ASN A 17 11.47 14.28 10.49
N SER A 18 10.62 13.46 11.12
CA SER A 18 10.96 12.14 11.60
C SER A 18 10.98 11.16 10.43
N ALA A 19 12.07 10.40 10.35
CA ALA A 19 12.30 9.41 9.31
C ALA A 19 11.18 8.35 9.33
N GLY A 20 10.20 8.51 8.45
CA GLY A 20 9.27 7.47 8.01
C GLY A 20 8.22 7.05 9.04
N GLY A 21 7.24 7.90 9.36
CA GLY A 21 6.03 7.45 10.07
C GLY A 21 5.01 8.51 10.45
N HIS A 22 3.85 8.04 10.95
CA HIS A 22 2.77 8.88 11.46
C HIS A 22 3.06 9.39 12.88
N ARG A 23 2.65 10.63 13.15
CA ARG A 23 2.81 11.26 14.47
C ARG A 23 1.68 10.89 15.45
N LEU A 24 0.51 10.57 14.91
CA LEU A 24 -0.67 10.15 15.66
C LEU A 24 -1.08 8.75 15.21
N GLY A 25 -2.11 8.20 15.86
CA GLY A 25 -2.66 6.91 15.50
C GLY A 25 -3.03 6.81 14.02
N VAL A 26 -2.73 5.66 13.43
CA VAL A 26 -3.14 5.28 12.09
C VAL A 26 -4.60 4.83 12.14
N ASN A 27 -5.41 5.37 11.24
CA ASN A 27 -6.86 5.09 11.22
C ASN A 27 -7.23 4.09 10.12
N GLY A 28 -6.40 3.97 9.09
CA GLY A 28 -6.68 3.11 7.94
C GLY A 28 -5.42 2.70 7.20
N LEU A 29 -5.53 1.55 6.56
CA LEU A 29 -4.50 0.93 5.74
C LEU A 29 -5.14 0.47 4.42
N ALA A 30 -4.42 0.59 3.32
CA ALA A 30 -4.81 0.06 2.01
C ALA A 30 -3.58 -0.52 1.31
N VAL A 31 -3.71 -1.70 0.72
CA VAL A 31 -2.61 -2.38 0.02
C VAL A 31 -2.86 -2.34 -1.47
N ASP A 32 -1.83 -1.94 -2.21
CA ASP A 32 -1.72 -2.10 -3.66
C ASP A 32 -0.82 -3.30 -3.95
N SER A 33 -1.42 -4.38 -4.44
CA SER A 33 -0.71 -5.62 -4.79
C SER A 33 0.06 -5.52 -6.10
N ASP A 34 -0.36 -4.64 -7.01
CA ASP A 34 0.22 -4.53 -8.34
C ASP A 34 1.56 -3.79 -8.27
N ASN A 35 1.62 -2.77 -7.42
CA ASN A 35 2.82 -1.98 -7.19
C ASN A 35 3.59 -2.37 -5.93
N SER A 36 3.12 -3.36 -5.16
CA SER A 36 3.72 -3.77 -3.88
C SER A 36 3.84 -2.62 -2.87
N ILE A 37 2.82 -1.76 -2.77
CA ILE A 37 2.81 -0.59 -1.89
C ILE A 37 1.75 -0.74 -0.80
N LEU A 38 2.11 -0.43 0.44
CA LEU A 38 1.15 -0.18 1.52
C LEU A 38 0.94 1.32 1.68
N TYR A 39 -0.31 1.75 1.71
CA TYR A 39 -0.72 3.09 2.08
C TYR A 39 -1.25 3.11 3.51
N SER A 40 -0.83 4.09 4.29
CA SER A 40 -1.35 4.34 5.64
C SER A 40 -1.86 5.77 5.78
N GLY A 41 -3.03 5.93 6.40
CA GLY A 41 -3.65 7.23 6.68
C GLY A 41 -3.76 7.46 8.19
N GLY A 42 -3.19 8.57 8.67
CA GLY A 42 -3.14 8.88 10.10
C GLY A 42 -4.08 10.00 10.51
N ARG A 43 -4.39 10.05 11.82
CA ARG A 43 -5.09 11.18 12.44
C ARG A 43 -4.30 12.49 12.36
N ASP A 44 -3.01 12.40 12.06
CA ASP A 44 -2.15 13.54 11.76
C ASP A 44 -2.46 14.21 10.42
N GLY A 45 -3.36 13.64 9.61
CA GLY A 45 -3.76 14.19 8.32
C GLY A 45 -2.74 13.92 7.20
N VAL A 46 -1.79 13.01 7.45
CA VAL A 46 -0.78 12.59 6.49
C VAL A 46 -1.15 11.23 5.89
N ILE A 47 -0.74 10.99 4.65
CA ILE A 47 -0.74 9.67 4.01
C ILE A 47 0.71 9.28 3.76
N CYS A 48 1.10 8.10 4.22
CA CYS A 48 2.42 7.52 3.94
C CYS A 48 2.30 6.35 2.98
N ALA A 49 3.28 6.22 2.09
CA ALA A 49 3.43 5.08 1.18
C ALA A 49 4.69 4.30 1.58
N TRP A 50 4.55 2.99 1.70
CA TRP A 50 5.60 2.08 2.12
C TRP A 50 5.82 1.04 1.04
N ASP A 51 7.05 0.87 0.60
CA ASP A 51 7.42 -0.22 -0.29
C ASP A 51 7.45 -1.53 0.50
N LEU A 52 6.64 -2.51 0.08
CA LEU A 52 6.57 -3.83 0.69
C LEU A 52 7.62 -4.79 0.14
N ASN A 53 8.30 -4.42 -0.96
CA ASN A 53 9.27 -5.25 -1.66
C ASN A 53 8.76 -6.69 -1.89
N PHE A 54 7.46 -6.86 -2.16
CA PHE A 54 6.97 -8.16 -2.56
C PHE A 54 7.55 -8.47 -3.93
N GLU A 55 8.47 -9.43 -3.96
CA GLU A 55 8.87 -10.10 -5.17
C GLU A 55 7.61 -10.82 -5.69
N VAL A 56 6.85 -10.14 -6.55
CA VAL A 56 5.78 -10.79 -7.28
C VAL A 56 6.49 -11.78 -8.19
N ASN A 57 6.62 -13.01 -7.70
CA ASN A 57 6.99 -14.15 -8.48
C ASN A 57 5.84 -14.31 -9.47
N HIS A 58 5.91 -13.56 -10.57
CA HIS A 58 5.16 -13.78 -11.78
C HIS A 58 5.53 -15.21 -12.14
N LYS A 59 4.73 -16.16 -11.64
CA LYS A 59 4.67 -17.50 -12.19
C LYS A 59 4.22 -17.25 -13.61
N SER A 60 5.20 -17.05 -14.48
CA SER A 60 5.07 -17.27 -15.89
C SER A 60 4.27 -18.56 -16.00
N ASP A 61 3.12 -18.46 -16.65
CA ASP A 61 2.43 -19.61 -17.20
C ASP A 61 3.42 -20.30 -18.15
N GLN A 62 4.35 -21.06 -17.57
CA GLN A 62 5.23 -21.99 -18.26
C GLN A 62 4.34 -23.17 -18.64
N ILE A 63 3.48 -22.96 -19.63
CA ILE A 63 3.01 -24.05 -20.48
C ILE A 63 4.18 -24.31 -21.44
N THR A 64 5.22 -24.96 -20.94
CA THR A 64 6.25 -25.54 -21.79
C THR A 64 5.61 -26.70 -22.53
N ALA A 65 5.52 -26.55 -23.85
CA ALA A 65 5.16 -27.61 -24.75
C ALA A 65 6.16 -28.78 -24.59
N ILE A 66 5.80 -29.79 -23.82
CA ILE A 66 6.53 -31.06 -23.72
C ILE A 66 5.56 -32.22 -23.97
N ASP A 67 5.47 -32.65 -25.23
CA ASP A 67 5.27 -34.06 -25.65
C ASP A 67 4.66 -34.20 -27.06
N ALA A 68 5.35 -33.67 -28.07
CA ALA A 68 5.20 -34.18 -29.44
C ALA A 68 6.51 -34.87 -29.84
N LYS A 69 6.61 -36.15 -29.48
CA LYS A 69 7.66 -37.10 -29.86
C LYS A 69 7.97 -37.03 -31.37
N PRO A 70 9.24 -36.88 -31.80
CA PRO A 70 9.56 -36.95 -33.22
C PRO A 70 9.44 -38.39 -33.74
N PRO A 71 8.78 -38.64 -34.89
CA PRO A 71 8.83 -39.94 -35.53
C PRO A 71 10.23 -40.18 -36.14
N PRO A 72 10.79 -41.40 -36.02
CA PRO A 72 12.14 -41.72 -36.48
C PRO A 72 12.21 -41.83 -38.02
N SER A 73 13.29 -41.28 -38.58
CA SER A 73 13.69 -41.40 -39.98
C SER A 73 14.20 -42.81 -40.31
N PRO A 74 13.88 -43.30 -41.52
CA PRO A 74 14.93 -43.63 -42.49
C PRO A 74 14.78 -42.87 -43.82
#